data_AF-A0A9D6NP96-F1
#
_entry.id   AF-A0A9D6NP96-F1
#
_cell.length_a   1.000
_cell.length_b   1.000
_cell.length_c   1.000
_cell.angle_alpha   90.00
_cell.angle_beta   90.00
_cell.angle_gamma   90.00
#
_symmetry.space_group_name_H-M   'P 1'
#
loop_
_entity.id
_entity.type
_entity.pdbx_description
1 polymer ?
#
loop_
_entity_poly.entity_id
_entity_poly.type
_entity_poly.pdbx_seq_one_letter_code
_entity_poly.pdbx_strand_id
1 'polypeptide(L)'
;MALLGMVNWSTHCWQGKAITISVVTGVLLVGCGSQLPGPEPTDPVTEPAGVFFDDFTYSSNADPYLGLMGWSLLDGIGTLPMNALYSRDNVFFRTDTADSSNRLAALQATTQNTLQTMRLAQMETPIRFFEGTYAARVFFDNAAKDYRDGNVQTFYLINDAPALDLDFVEIDFEYLPYDVWNPEDFPPDMWMNTWHMWESWEPSVEYNNCLENRFRRACWWSTSLAGWHTLLVQVNPDTKEVRFYIDGRLRVTTGRRYYPRSEVNISLANWVTHDAISPGSAPQSRTYTFMVDWVLYAKDVVLDPGEMAVLVAGYREAGISRQDTIDGQPKPATGLGATATAANQINLSW
;
A
#
# COMPACT_ATOMS: atom_id res chain seq x y z
N MET A 1 -67.84 -12.25 25.59
CA MET A 1 -67.76 -10.80 25.89
C MET A 1 -66.93 -10.15 24.79
N ALA A 2 -67.41 -9.01 24.27
CA ALA A 2 -67.14 -8.30 23.01
C ALA A 2 -65.64 -8.05 22.66
N LEU A 3 -65.20 -8.32 21.40
CA LEU A 3 -64.98 -7.42 20.20
C LEU A 3 -63.85 -6.39 20.42
N LEU A 4 -62.93 -5.99 19.52
CA LEU A 4 -62.56 -6.06 18.08
C LEU A 4 -61.11 -5.46 18.02
N GLY A 5 -60.22 -5.60 17.03
CA GLY A 5 -60.27 -6.11 15.66
C GLY A 5 -58.85 -6.12 15.06
N MET A 6 -58.69 -6.91 14.00
CA MET A 6 -57.47 -7.16 13.22
C MET A 6 -57.37 -6.20 12.01
N VAL A 7 -56.15 -5.92 11.53
CA VAL A 7 -55.89 -5.71 10.09
C VAL A 7 -54.55 -6.35 9.71
N ASN A 8 -54.60 -7.16 8.66
CA ASN A 8 -53.53 -7.95 8.06
C ASN A 8 -53.20 -7.34 6.69
N TRP A 9 -51.94 -7.31 6.25
CA TRP A 9 -51.56 -6.92 4.89
C TRP A 9 -50.94 -8.11 4.16
N SER A 10 -51.57 -8.51 3.04
CA SER A 10 -50.99 -9.44 2.07
C SER A 10 -51.03 -8.84 0.67
N THR A 11 -49.93 -9.05 -0.04
CA THR A 11 -49.59 -8.72 -1.44
C THR A 11 -50.64 -9.15 -2.46
N HIS A 12 -50.81 -8.41 -3.57
CA HIS A 12 -51.24 -8.92 -4.88
C HIS A 12 -50.71 -8.05 -6.04
N CYS A 13 -50.09 -8.71 -7.03
CA CYS A 13 -49.72 -8.20 -8.36
C CYS A 13 -50.96 -7.94 -9.23
N TRP A 14 -50.91 -6.93 -10.11
CA TRP A 14 -51.82 -6.82 -11.26
C TRP A 14 -51.10 -6.33 -12.52
N GLN A 15 -51.26 -7.09 -13.60
CA GLN A 15 -50.91 -6.74 -14.97
C GLN A 15 -51.95 -5.78 -15.55
N GLY A 16 -51.52 -4.73 -16.26
CA GLY A 16 -52.41 -3.78 -16.93
C GLY A 16 -51.92 -3.42 -18.33
N LYS A 17 -52.73 -3.78 -19.33
CA LYS A 17 -52.53 -3.55 -20.77
C LYS A 17 -52.52 -2.06 -21.12
N ALA A 18 -51.76 -1.73 -22.17
CA ALA A 18 -51.72 -0.43 -22.82
C ALA A 18 -53.08 -0.02 -23.39
N ILE A 19 -53.48 1.22 -23.14
CA ILE A 19 -54.49 1.96 -23.92
C ILE A 19 -53.87 3.32 -24.23
N THR A 20 -53.62 3.55 -25.52
CA THR A 20 -53.17 4.83 -26.06
C THR A 20 -54.38 5.75 -26.18
N ILE A 21 -54.35 6.90 -25.51
CA ILE A 21 -55.23 8.03 -25.82
C ILE A 21 -54.34 9.26 -25.97
N SER A 22 -54.19 9.71 -27.22
CA SER A 22 -53.60 11.00 -27.54
C SER A 22 -54.65 12.09 -27.33
N VAL A 23 -54.39 13.02 -26.41
CA VAL A 23 -55.01 14.35 -26.43
C VAL A 23 -53.89 15.38 -26.34
N VAL A 24 -53.71 16.08 -27.44
CA VAL A 24 -52.85 17.26 -27.55
C VAL A 24 -53.57 18.41 -26.85
N THR A 25 -53.00 18.90 -25.76
CA THR A 25 -53.32 20.25 -25.26
C THR A 25 -52.02 20.88 -24.76
N GLY A 26 -51.59 21.95 -25.44
CA GLY A 26 -50.39 22.70 -25.09
C GLY A 26 -50.60 23.43 -23.77
N VAL A 27 -49.69 23.20 -22.83
CA VAL A 27 -49.50 24.01 -21.63
C VAL A 27 -48.13 24.66 -21.74
N LEU A 28 -48.11 26.00 -21.79
CA LEU A 28 -46.91 26.79 -21.54
C LEU A 28 -46.51 26.57 -20.08
N LEU A 29 -45.46 25.78 -19.85
CA LEU A 29 -44.77 25.73 -18.57
C LEU A 29 -43.61 26.73 -18.62
N VAL A 30 -43.74 27.81 -17.85
CA VAL A 30 -42.62 28.67 -17.49
C VAL A 30 -41.67 27.82 -16.63
N GLY A 31 -40.60 27.33 -17.25
CA GLY A 31 -39.55 26.57 -16.57
C GLY A 31 -38.78 27.49 -15.64
N CYS A 32 -39.05 27.39 -14.34
CA CYS A 32 -38.11 27.85 -13.33
C CYS A 32 -36.98 26.82 -13.28
N GLY A 33 -35.87 27.11 -13.97
CA GLY A 33 -34.70 26.24 -14.00
C GLY A 33 -34.03 26.19 -12.63
N SER A 34 -34.36 25.18 -11.83
CA SER A 34 -33.50 24.77 -10.72
C SER A 34 -32.33 24.00 -11.33
N GLN A 35 -31.27 24.74 -11.63
CA GLN A 35 -29.97 24.19 -11.96
C GLN A 35 -29.54 23.33 -10.76
N LEU A 36 -29.43 22.01 -10.97
CA LEU A 36 -28.81 21.14 -9.98
C LEU A 36 -27.41 21.70 -9.68
N PRO A 37 -26.97 21.76 -8.41
CA PRO A 37 -25.60 22.14 -8.11
C PRO A 37 -24.67 21.23 -8.91
N GLY A 38 -23.78 21.83 -9.70
CA GLY A 38 -22.67 21.09 -10.29
C GLY A 38 -21.79 20.49 -9.18
N PRO A 39 -20.95 19.49 -9.48
CA PRO A 39 -19.96 19.03 -8.52
C PRO A 39 -19.18 20.24 -8.00
N GLU A 40 -19.09 20.35 -6.68
CA GLU A 40 -18.30 21.39 -6.02
C GLU A 40 -16.84 21.27 -6.50
N PRO A 41 -16.13 22.37 -6.77
CA PRO A 41 -14.72 22.30 -7.11
C PRO A 41 -14.00 21.58 -5.97
N THR A 42 -13.35 20.45 -6.28
CA THR A 42 -12.42 19.83 -5.33
C THR A 42 -11.34 20.84 -5.01
N ASP A 43 -11.06 21.08 -3.73
CA ASP A 43 -9.95 21.93 -3.31
C ASP A 43 -8.66 21.52 -4.06
N PRO A 44 -7.80 22.48 -4.46
CA PRO A 44 -6.54 22.15 -5.12
C PRO A 44 -5.72 21.20 -4.24
N VAL A 45 -5.25 20.10 -4.83
CA VAL A 45 -4.32 19.17 -4.20
C VAL A 45 -3.15 19.98 -3.63
N THR A 46 -2.85 19.76 -2.35
CA THR A 46 -1.72 20.45 -1.72
C THR A 46 -0.42 19.92 -2.32
N GLU A 47 0.34 20.81 -2.96
CA GLU A 47 1.62 20.45 -3.60
C GLU A 47 2.65 20.04 -2.54
N PRO A 48 3.27 18.84 -2.67
CA PRO A 48 4.29 18.39 -1.72
C PRO A 48 5.56 19.25 -1.75
N ALA A 49 6.23 19.40 -0.60
CA ALA A 49 7.51 20.10 -0.53
C ALA A 49 8.65 19.37 -1.26
N GLY A 50 8.46 18.08 -1.50
CA GLY A 50 9.32 17.20 -2.29
C GLY A 50 8.59 15.90 -2.57
N VAL A 51 8.96 15.23 -3.67
CA VAL A 51 8.34 13.97 -4.07
C VAL A 51 9.41 12.93 -4.39
N PHE A 52 9.14 11.70 -3.97
CA PHE A 52 9.78 10.51 -4.49
C PHE A 52 8.70 9.67 -5.16
N PHE A 53 8.79 9.50 -6.48
CA PHE A 53 7.87 8.69 -7.27
C PHE A 53 8.68 7.73 -8.14
N ASP A 54 8.26 6.47 -8.18
CA ASP A 54 8.86 5.45 -9.03
C ASP A 54 7.79 4.50 -9.56
N ASP A 55 7.67 4.44 -10.89
CA ASP A 55 6.71 3.62 -11.63
C ASP A 55 7.34 2.30 -12.14
N PHE A 56 8.51 1.93 -11.59
CA PHE A 56 9.22 0.66 -11.82
C PHE A 56 9.45 0.24 -13.28
N THR A 57 9.51 1.20 -14.20
CA THR A 57 9.78 0.96 -15.64
C THR A 57 11.23 0.52 -15.99
N TYR A 58 11.99 -0.02 -15.02
CA TYR A 58 13.40 -0.44 -15.15
C TYR A 58 13.58 -1.69 -16.00
N SER A 59 14.51 -1.70 -16.96
CA SER A 59 14.80 -2.86 -17.85
C SER A 59 15.08 -4.18 -17.11
N SER A 60 15.85 -4.12 -16.03
CA SER A 60 16.31 -5.30 -15.27
C SER A 60 16.77 -4.89 -13.86
N ASN A 61 17.15 -5.87 -13.04
CA ASN A 61 17.76 -5.65 -11.72
C ASN A 61 19.20 -5.09 -11.77
N ALA A 62 19.74 -4.89 -12.98
CA ALA A 62 21.01 -4.23 -13.25
C ALA A 62 20.81 -2.88 -13.98
N ASP A 63 19.57 -2.40 -14.11
CA ASP A 63 19.30 -1.11 -14.72
C ASP A 63 19.98 0.01 -13.91
N PRO A 64 20.83 0.86 -14.53
CA PRO A 64 21.54 1.91 -13.81
C PRO A 64 20.60 2.95 -13.18
N TYR A 65 19.39 3.13 -13.72
CA TYR A 65 18.42 4.06 -13.15
C TYR A 65 17.92 3.61 -11.77
N LEU A 66 17.95 2.30 -11.48
CA LEU A 66 17.56 1.76 -10.18
C LEU A 66 18.44 2.35 -9.07
N GLY A 67 19.76 2.30 -9.28
CA GLY A 67 20.74 2.90 -8.36
C GLY A 67 20.70 4.42 -8.33
N LEU A 68 20.37 5.09 -9.45
CA LEU A 68 20.20 6.55 -9.48
C LEU A 68 19.00 6.99 -8.62
N MET A 69 17.91 6.24 -8.65
CA MET A 69 16.77 6.46 -7.73
C MET A 69 17.09 6.08 -6.28
N GLY A 70 18.24 5.46 -6.03
CA GLY A 70 18.72 5.12 -4.69
C GLY A 70 18.26 3.73 -4.21
N TRP A 71 17.63 2.93 -5.06
CA TRP A 71 17.27 1.57 -4.70
C TRP A 71 18.51 0.69 -4.57
N SER A 72 18.63 0.05 -3.41
CA SER A 72 19.55 -1.05 -3.13
C SER A 72 18.80 -2.37 -3.19
N LEU A 73 19.42 -3.40 -3.75
CA LEU A 73 18.89 -4.76 -3.77
C LEU A 73 19.72 -5.60 -2.80
N LEU A 74 19.07 -6.21 -1.81
CA LEU A 74 19.76 -7.02 -0.83
C LEU A 74 20.27 -8.32 -1.47
N ASP A 75 21.54 -8.62 -1.27
CA ASP A 75 22.20 -9.82 -1.81
C ASP A 75 23.16 -10.39 -0.76
N GLY A 76 22.91 -11.61 -0.31
CA GLY A 76 23.65 -12.25 0.79
C GLY A 76 22.77 -12.59 1.99
N ILE A 77 23.35 -12.62 3.19
CA ILE A 77 22.60 -12.97 4.41
C ILE A 77 21.82 -11.74 4.89
N GLY A 78 20.50 -11.90 5.05
CA GLY A 78 19.62 -10.86 5.58
C GLY A 78 19.42 -10.92 7.09
N THR A 79 18.76 -9.90 7.62
CA THR A 79 18.47 -9.74 9.05
C THR A 79 17.21 -10.48 9.48
N LEU A 80 16.19 -10.56 8.63
CA LEU A 80 14.94 -11.28 8.91
C LEU A 80 14.51 -12.18 7.74
N PRO A 81 14.14 -13.46 7.96
CA PRO A 81 14.50 -14.19 9.18
C PRO A 81 16.04 -14.30 9.24
N MET A 82 16.59 -14.24 10.44
CA MET A 82 18.04 -14.20 10.61
C MET A 82 18.69 -15.45 10.01
N ASN A 83 19.76 -15.24 9.22
CA ASN A 83 20.50 -16.27 8.47
C ASN A 83 19.85 -16.81 7.18
N ALA A 84 18.69 -16.32 6.76
CA ALA A 84 18.20 -16.60 5.41
C ALA A 84 19.00 -15.82 4.36
N LEU A 85 19.07 -16.39 3.16
CA LEU A 85 19.73 -15.77 2.02
C LEU A 85 18.73 -14.91 1.23
N TYR A 86 19.12 -13.68 0.97
CA TYR A 86 18.51 -12.76 0.03
C TYR A 86 19.30 -12.80 -1.28
N SER A 87 18.60 -12.64 -2.39
CA SER A 87 19.23 -12.58 -3.71
C SER A 87 18.69 -11.42 -4.51
N ARG A 88 19.60 -10.62 -5.06
CA ARG A 88 19.22 -9.55 -6.00
C ARG A 88 18.52 -10.07 -7.25
N ASP A 89 18.73 -11.34 -7.61
CA ASP A 89 18.11 -11.97 -8.79
C ASP A 89 16.64 -12.35 -8.55
N ASN A 90 16.20 -12.34 -7.29
CA ASN A 90 14.79 -12.47 -6.94
C ASN A 90 14.03 -11.14 -7.02
N VAL A 91 14.69 -10.03 -7.32
CA VAL A 91 14.05 -8.77 -7.68
C VAL A 91 14.19 -8.59 -9.19
N PHE A 92 13.08 -8.45 -9.90
CA PHE A 92 13.10 -8.24 -11.36
C PHE A 92 11.90 -7.41 -11.79
N PHE A 93 11.95 -6.94 -13.04
CA PHE A 93 10.93 -6.05 -13.60
C PHE A 93 10.27 -6.70 -14.80
N ARG A 94 8.95 -6.82 -14.78
CA ARG A 94 8.19 -7.51 -15.83
C ARG A 94 7.15 -6.60 -16.45
N THR A 95 6.81 -6.84 -17.70
CA THR A 95 5.68 -6.19 -18.35
C THR A 95 4.39 -6.60 -17.64
N ASP A 96 3.51 -5.63 -17.40
CA ASP A 96 2.18 -5.93 -16.87
C ASP A 96 1.36 -6.68 -17.93
N THR A 97 0.77 -7.80 -17.54
CA THR A 97 -0.08 -8.62 -18.44
C THR A 97 -1.41 -7.93 -18.77
N ALA A 98 -1.86 -7.00 -17.94
CA ALA A 98 -3.08 -6.22 -18.18
C ALA A 98 -2.82 -4.97 -19.02
N ASP A 99 -1.60 -4.44 -19.00
CA ASP A 99 -1.17 -3.26 -19.76
C ASP A 99 0.27 -3.42 -20.23
N SER A 100 0.47 -3.71 -21.52
CA SER A 100 1.80 -3.92 -22.08
C SER A 100 2.71 -2.67 -22.07
N SER A 101 2.14 -1.49 -21.85
CA SER A 101 2.90 -0.24 -21.70
C SER A 101 3.42 -0.04 -20.27
N ASN A 102 2.87 -0.77 -19.30
CA ASN A 102 3.24 -0.71 -17.90
C ASN A 102 4.25 -1.81 -17.53
N ARG A 103 5.01 -1.56 -16.46
CA ARG A 103 5.94 -2.53 -15.89
C ARG A 103 5.86 -2.53 -14.38
N LEU A 104 6.14 -3.69 -13.80
CA LEU A 104 5.97 -3.95 -12.38
C LEU A 104 7.30 -4.42 -11.79
N ALA A 105 7.62 -3.95 -10.59
CA ALA A 105 8.59 -4.63 -9.75
C ALA A 105 7.99 -5.95 -9.25
N ALA A 106 8.77 -7.03 -9.30
CA ALA A 106 8.40 -8.33 -8.80
C ALA A 106 9.49 -8.83 -7.85
N LEU A 107 9.08 -9.20 -6.63
CA LEU A 107 9.91 -9.72 -5.57
C LEU A 107 9.54 -11.18 -5.33
N GLN A 108 10.48 -12.09 -5.55
CA GLN A 108 10.29 -13.52 -5.38
C GLN A 108 10.85 -14.02 -4.04
N ALA A 109 10.06 -14.86 -3.38
CA ALA A 109 10.52 -15.70 -2.28
C ALA A 109 10.50 -17.15 -2.75
N THR A 110 11.64 -17.84 -2.65
CA THR A 110 11.76 -19.27 -2.91
C THR A 110 12.13 -20.00 -1.63
N THR A 111 11.45 -21.11 -1.34
CA THR A 111 11.63 -21.85 -0.09
C THR A 111 11.39 -23.35 -0.25
N GLN A 112 12.15 -24.15 0.51
CA GLN A 112 11.84 -25.55 0.85
C GLN A 112 11.61 -25.72 2.36
N ASN A 113 11.30 -24.61 3.05
CA ASN A 113 11.01 -24.54 4.48
C ASN A 113 12.18 -24.88 5.40
N THR A 114 13.40 -24.55 4.96
CA THR A 114 14.59 -24.48 5.81
C THR A 114 15.33 -23.18 5.54
N LEU A 115 15.91 -22.54 6.56
CA LEU A 115 16.63 -21.26 6.41
C LEU A 115 17.69 -21.31 5.30
N GLN A 116 18.40 -22.44 5.15
CA GLN A 116 19.48 -22.61 4.18
C GLN A 116 18.97 -22.67 2.72
N THR A 117 17.72 -23.11 2.53
CA THR A 117 17.09 -23.22 1.20
C THR A 117 16.35 -21.96 0.78
N MET A 118 16.05 -21.07 1.73
CA MET A 118 15.38 -19.81 1.44
C MET A 118 16.24 -18.92 0.55
N ARG A 119 15.62 -18.39 -0.50
CA ARG A 119 16.13 -17.29 -1.32
C ARG A 119 15.03 -16.23 -1.35
N LEU A 120 15.26 -15.13 -0.68
CA LEU A 120 14.25 -14.10 -0.41
C LEU A 120 14.58 -12.83 -1.20
N ALA A 121 13.66 -11.87 -1.23
CA ALA A 121 13.82 -10.61 -1.95
C ALA A 121 13.55 -9.43 -1.03
N GLN A 122 14.44 -8.44 -1.10
CA GLN A 122 14.26 -7.12 -0.48
C GLN A 122 14.90 -6.07 -1.37
N MET A 123 14.22 -4.94 -1.50
CA MET A 123 14.79 -3.71 -2.05
C MET A 123 14.41 -2.53 -1.18
N GLU A 124 15.34 -1.59 -1.04
CA GLU A 124 15.21 -0.47 -0.11
C GLU A 124 15.83 0.80 -0.67
N THR A 125 15.31 1.95 -0.24
CA THR A 125 15.90 3.27 -0.50
C THR A 125 16.92 3.62 0.59
N PRO A 126 17.65 4.75 0.49
CA PRO A 126 18.38 5.31 1.62
C PRO A 126 17.43 5.82 2.71
N ILE A 127 17.93 5.93 3.94
CA ILE A 127 17.24 6.58 5.06
C ILE A 127 17.30 8.10 4.84
N ARG A 128 16.16 8.72 4.56
CA ARG A 128 16.01 10.18 4.34
C ARG A 128 14.55 10.68 4.26
N PHE A 129 13.59 9.82 4.63
CA PHE A 129 12.16 10.12 4.55
C PHE A 129 11.61 10.31 5.97
N PHE A 130 10.66 11.22 6.21
CA PHE A 130 10.17 11.48 7.57
C PHE A 130 8.67 11.78 7.64
N GLU A 131 8.26 13.05 7.68
CA GLU A 131 6.86 13.45 7.78
C GLU A 131 6.24 13.58 6.38
N GLY A 132 5.02 13.08 6.20
CA GLY A 132 4.34 13.12 4.91
C GLY A 132 3.48 11.90 4.61
N THR A 133 3.22 11.69 3.33
CA THR A 133 2.39 10.58 2.84
C THR A 133 3.22 9.59 2.05
N TYR A 134 3.16 8.32 2.44
CA TYR A 134 3.79 7.20 1.75
C TYR A 134 2.69 6.34 1.14
N ALA A 135 2.86 5.91 -0.10
CA ALA A 135 1.91 5.03 -0.74
C ALA A 135 2.60 4.06 -1.70
N ALA A 136 1.99 2.88 -1.84
CA ALA A 136 2.40 1.90 -2.83
C ALA A 136 1.17 1.19 -3.38
N ARG A 137 1.19 0.88 -4.67
CA ARG A 137 0.22 -0.04 -5.27
C ARG A 137 0.86 -1.40 -5.44
N VAL A 138 0.30 -2.39 -4.76
CA VAL A 138 0.92 -3.71 -4.60
C VAL A 138 -0.04 -4.82 -5.00
N PHE A 139 0.51 -5.96 -5.43
CA PHE A 139 -0.22 -7.19 -5.66
C PHE A 139 0.20 -8.23 -4.64
N PHE A 140 -0.76 -8.77 -3.89
CA PHE A 140 -0.51 -9.88 -2.99
C PHE A 140 -0.86 -11.24 -3.61
N ASP A 141 0.03 -12.21 -3.41
CA ASP A 141 -0.14 -13.60 -3.82
C ASP A 141 -0.56 -14.48 -2.63
N ASN A 142 -1.52 -15.38 -2.86
CA ASN A 142 -1.99 -16.32 -1.84
C ASN A 142 -1.41 -17.73 -2.00
N ALA A 143 -0.59 -18.01 -3.02
CA ALA A 143 -0.10 -19.35 -3.31
C ALA A 143 0.63 -20.01 -2.12
N ALA A 144 1.23 -19.23 -1.22
CA ALA A 144 1.86 -19.74 0.00
C ALA A 144 0.88 -20.41 0.97
N LYS A 145 -0.41 -20.07 0.92
CA LYS A 145 -1.45 -20.67 1.75
C LYS A 145 -1.62 -22.16 1.48
N ASP A 146 -1.53 -22.57 0.22
CA ASP A 146 -1.70 -23.97 -0.19
C ASP A 146 -0.63 -24.89 0.42
N TYR A 147 0.53 -24.31 0.74
CA TYR A 147 1.67 -25.01 1.33
C TYR A 147 1.88 -24.71 2.81
N ARG A 148 1.07 -23.82 3.40
CA ARG A 148 1.17 -23.38 4.80
C ARG A 148 2.53 -22.77 5.11
N ASP A 149 3.06 -22.00 4.16
CA ASP A 149 4.29 -21.25 4.36
C ASP A 149 3.93 -19.90 4.98
N GLY A 150 4.65 -19.50 6.03
CA GLY A 150 4.55 -18.17 6.64
C GLY A 150 5.20 -17.11 5.74
N ASN A 151 4.75 -17.02 4.49
CA ASN A 151 5.20 -16.00 3.55
C ASN A 151 4.69 -14.63 3.99
N VAL A 152 5.59 -13.65 4.01
CA VAL A 152 5.31 -12.28 4.42
C VAL A 152 5.64 -11.37 3.25
N GLN A 153 4.65 -10.61 2.80
CA GLN A 153 4.73 -9.68 1.67
C GLN A 153 4.58 -8.26 2.21
N THR A 154 5.61 -7.43 2.06
CA THR A 154 5.73 -6.21 2.86
C THR A 154 5.96 -4.94 2.05
N PHE A 155 5.35 -3.87 2.55
CA PHE A 155 5.70 -2.48 2.26
C PHE A 155 5.88 -1.79 3.61
N TYR A 156 7.10 -1.36 3.89
CA TYR A 156 7.45 -0.88 5.21
C TYR A 156 8.45 0.26 5.18
N LEU A 157 8.50 1.00 6.29
CA LEU A 157 9.40 2.12 6.52
C LEU A 157 10.23 1.79 7.76
N ILE A 158 11.55 1.84 7.67
CA ILE A 158 12.40 1.49 8.81
C ILE A 158 13.70 2.29 8.81
N ASN A 159 14.36 2.41 9.95
CA ASN A 159 15.73 2.92 10.04
C ASN A 159 16.70 1.85 10.59
N ASP A 160 17.98 2.19 10.66
CA ASP A 160 19.06 1.30 11.11
C ASP A 160 19.41 1.49 12.60
N ALA A 161 18.55 2.15 13.37
CA ALA A 161 18.81 2.39 14.78
C ALA A 161 18.91 1.05 15.52
N PRO A 162 19.87 0.92 16.45
CA PRO A 162 20.10 -0.35 17.14
C PRO A 162 18.93 -0.72 18.07
N ALA A 163 18.94 -1.97 18.54
CA ALA A 163 17.98 -2.44 19.54
C ALA A 163 17.99 -1.53 20.77
N LEU A 164 16.80 -1.30 21.34
CA LEU A 164 16.59 -0.41 22.48
C LEU A 164 16.92 1.08 22.25
N ASP A 165 17.21 1.49 21.02
CA ASP A 165 17.35 2.91 20.68
C ASP A 165 15.98 3.59 20.62
N LEU A 166 15.88 4.79 21.18
CA LEU A 166 14.67 5.61 21.14
C LEU A 166 14.46 6.25 19.77
N ASP A 167 15.50 6.34 18.94
CA ASP A 167 15.38 6.83 17.59
C ASP A 167 14.93 5.75 16.61
N PHE A 168 14.75 4.49 17.03
CA PHE A 168 14.20 3.43 16.19
C PHE A 168 12.78 3.74 15.73
N VAL A 169 12.54 3.55 14.44
CA VAL A 169 11.23 3.71 13.81
C VAL A 169 11.03 2.55 12.85
N GLU A 170 9.86 1.91 12.96
CA GLU A 170 9.40 0.94 11.97
C GLU A 170 7.89 1.10 11.79
N ILE A 171 7.41 1.14 10.54
CA ILE A 171 6.00 1.30 10.17
C ILE A 171 5.72 0.34 9.01
N ASP A 172 4.83 -0.64 9.22
CA ASP A 172 4.73 -1.78 8.33
C ASP A 172 3.31 -2.01 7.82
N PHE A 173 3.19 -2.39 6.56
CA PHE A 173 2.17 -3.31 6.08
C PHE A 173 2.83 -4.68 5.87
N GLU A 174 2.37 -5.71 6.57
CA GLU A 174 2.82 -7.09 6.40
C GLU A 174 1.63 -8.01 6.14
N TYR A 175 1.51 -8.51 4.91
CA TYR A 175 0.46 -9.46 4.57
C TYR A 175 0.98 -10.89 4.63
N LEU A 176 0.23 -11.74 5.35
CA LEU A 176 0.45 -13.17 5.38
C LEU A 176 -0.81 -13.88 4.84
N PRO A 177 -0.75 -14.58 3.71
CA PRO A 177 -1.89 -15.35 3.19
C PRO A 177 -2.21 -16.60 4.05
N TYR A 178 -1.22 -17.03 4.83
CA TYR A 178 -1.32 -18.02 5.89
C TYR A 178 -0.58 -17.45 7.10
N ASP A 179 -1.31 -16.76 7.96
CA ASP A 179 -0.73 -16.06 9.08
C ASP A 179 -0.29 -17.04 10.17
N VAL A 180 1.02 -17.29 10.24
CA VAL A 180 1.63 -18.13 11.27
C VAL A 180 1.85 -17.39 12.60
N TRP A 181 1.62 -16.09 12.65
CA TRP A 181 1.66 -15.28 13.87
C TRP A 181 0.31 -15.29 14.59
N ASN A 182 -0.78 -15.51 13.86
CA ASN A 182 -2.11 -15.70 14.43
C ASN A 182 -2.41 -17.20 14.65
N PRO A 183 -2.48 -17.67 15.91
CA PRO A 183 -2.76 -19.08 16.21
C PRO A 183 -4.22 -19.49 15.91
N GLU A 184 -5.11 -18.54 15.60
CA GLU A 184 -6.53 -18.80 15.34
C GLU A 184 -6.80 -19.20 13.88
N ASP A 185 -6.63 -20.48 13.55
CA ASP A 185 -6.92 -21.08 12.23
C ASP A 185 -6.13 -20.48 11.04
N PHE A 186 -5.01 -19.79 11.34
CA PHE A 186 -4.05 -19.26 10.36
C PHE A 186 -4.73 -18.49 9.21
N PRO A 187 -5.55 -17.46 9.53
CA PRO A 187 -6.30 -16.74 8.53
C PRO A 187 -5.34 -15.93 7.65
N PRO A 188 -5.78 -15.46 6.48
CA PRO A 188 -5.04 -14.40 5.81
C PRO A 188 -5.21 -13.11 6.61
N ASP A 189 -4.09 -12.54 7.05
CA ASP A 189 -4.06 -11.32 7.86
C ASP A 189 -3.15 -10.28 7.22
N MET A 190 -3.62 -9.03 7.23
CA MET A 190 -2.79 -7.85 7.00
C MET A 190 -2.45 -7.22 8.34
N TRP A 191 -1.18 -7.22 8.69
CA TRP A 191 -0.65 -6.54 9.87
C TRP A 191 -0.24 -5.11 9.52
N MET A 192 -0.63 -4.18 10.38
CA MET A 192 -0.28 -2.77 10.35
C MET A 192 0.43 -2.46 11.66
N ASN A 193 1.76 -2.39 11.59
CA ASN A 193 2.61 -2.26 12.76
C ASN A 193 3.22 -0.86 12.83
N THR A 194 3.44 -0.40 14.05
CA THR A 194 4.33 0.72 14.34
C THR A 194 5.19 0.39 15.55
N TRP A 195 6.51 0.49 15.39
CA TRP A 195 7.49 0.35 16.43
C TRP A 195 8.22 1.68 16.65
N HIS A 196 8.53 1.98 17.91
CA HIS A 196 9.34 3.16 18.28
C HIS A 196 10.61 2.78 19.09
N MET A 197 10.88 1.48 19.12
CA MET A 197 11.99 0.76 19.74
C MET A 197 11.81 -0.73 19.38
N TRP A 198 12.87 -1.54 19.37
CA TRP A 198 12.74 -2.99 19.30
C TRP A 198 13.56 -3.70 20.39
N GLU A 199 12.98 -4.76 20.95
CA GLU A 199 13.62 -5.76 21.81
C GLU A 199 13.05 -7.14 21.44
N SER A 200 13.88 -8.18 21.47
CA SER A 200 13.52 -9.50 20.92
C SER A 200 12.38 -10.21 21.66
N TRP A 201 12.02 -9.78 22.87
CA TRP A 201 10.94 -10.40 23.61
C TRP A 201 10.27 -9.42 24.58
N GLU A 202 9.01 -9.09 24.30
CA GLU A 202 8.14 -8.46 25.27
C GLU A 202 6.69 -8.95 25.10
N PRO A 203 6.02 -9.39 26.18
CA PRO A 203 4.61 -9.73 26.13
C PRO A 203 3.75 -8.58 25.64
N SER A 204 2.77 -8.88 24.79
CA SER A 204 1.77 -7.91 24.33
C SER A 204 0.41 -8.18 24.96
N VAL A 205 -0.39 -7.12 25.05
CA VAL A 205 -1.80 -7.19 25.42
C VAL A 205 -2.62 -7.03 24.14
N GLU A 206 -3.59 -7.91 23.95
CA GLU A 206 -4.51 -7.87 22.82
C GLU A 206 -5.79 -7.10 23.15
N TYR A 207 -6.21 -6.22 22.24
CA TYR A 207 -7.49 -5.54 22.29
C TYR A 207 -7.95 -5.09 20.89
N ASN A 208 -9.18 -5.46 20.49
CA ASN A 208 -9.79 -5.08 19.21
C ASN A 208 -8.89 -5.33 17.99
N ASN A 209 -8.38 -6.56 17.85
CA ASN A 209 -7.45 -6.95 16.80
C ASN A 209 -6.19 -6.07 16.74
N CYS A 210 -5.71 -5.65 17.92
CA CYS A 210 -4.43 -4.98 18.07
C CYS A 210 -3.65 -5.58 19.24
N LEU A 211 -2.39 -5.90 19.03
CA LEU A 211 -1.40 -6.18 20.06
C LEU A 211 -0.67 -4.89 20.42
N GLU A 212 -0.53 -4.61 21.71
CA GLU A 212 0.27 -3.50 22.22
C GLU A 212 1.20 -3.96 23.34
N ASN A 213 2.48 -3.55 23.25
CA ASN A 213 3.45 -3.69 24.33
C ASN A 213 4.19 -2.35 24.52
N ARG A 214 5.33 -2.35 25.22
CA ARG A 214 6.01 -1.08 25.50
C ARG A 214 6.69 -0.48 24.26
N PHE A 215 6.94 -1.29 23.22
CA PHE A 215 7.74 -0.95 22.05
C PHE A 215 6.92 -0.78 20.77
N ARG A 216 5.81 -1.51 20.64
CA ARG A 216 5.03 -1.66 19.42
C ARG A 216 3.53 -1.55 19.66
N ARG A 217 2.84 -1.10 18.61
CA ARG A 217 1.41 -1.33 18.39
C ARG A 217 1.24 -1.99 17.03
N ALA A 218 0.53 -3.09 17.01
CA ALA A 218 0.36 -3.96 15.85
C ALA A 218 -1.09 -4.36 15.71
N CYS A 219 -1.79 -3.81 14.72
CA CYS A 219 -3.18 -4.14 14.46
C CYS A 219 -3.27 -5.01 13.22
N TRP A 220 -4.24 -5.91 13.16
CA TRP A 220 -4.43 -6.74 11.98
C TRP A 220 -5.86 -6.67 11.44
N TRP A 221 -6.00 -7.02 10.16
CA TRP A 221 -7.28 -7.19 9.50
C TRP A 221 -7.37 -8.56 8.83
N SER A 222 -8.21 -9.44 9.40
CA SER A 222 -8.45 -10.80 8.90
C SER A 222 -9.35 -10.79 7.68
N THR A 223 -8.70 -10.72 6.52
CA THR A 223 -9.31 -10.87 5.21
C THR A 223 -8.25 -11.28 4.21
N SER A 224 -8.66 -12.00 3.17
CA SER A 224 -7.76 -12.15 2.03
C SER A 224 -7.65 -10.83 1.29
N LEU A 225 -6.42 -10.45 0.97
CA LEU A 225 -6.07 -9.32 0.09
C LEU A 225 -5.39 -9.80 -1.19
N ALA A 226 -5.69 -11.03 -1.66
CA ALA A 226 -5.14 -11.50 -2.91
C ALA A 226 -5.54 -10.58 -4.08
N GLY A 227 -4.57 -10.13 -4.85
CA GLY A 227 -4.79 -9.17 -5.93
C GLY A 227 -4.19 -7.80 -5.67
N TRP A 228 -4.58 -6.83 -6.51
CA TRP A 228 -4.08 -5.45 -6.47
C TRP A 228 -4.76 -4.62 -5.39
N HIS A 229 -3.96 -3.97 -4.56
CA HIS A 229 -4.39 -3.05 -3.51
C HIS A 229 -3.53 -1.79 -3.49
N THR A 230 -4.11 -0.69 -3.01
CA THR A 230 -3.34 0.52 -2.73
C THR A 230 -3.19 0.69 -1.22
N LEU A 231 -1.95 0.73 -0.77
CA LEU A 231 -1.55 0.92 0.62
C LEU A 231 -1.09 2.36 0.80
N LEU A 232 -1.51 3.00 1.88
CA LEU A 232 -1.13 4.38 2.17
C LEU A 232 -0.89 4.56 3.68
N VAL A 233 0.21 5.22 4.02
CA VAL A 233 0.56 5.68 5.36
C VAL A 233 0.62 7.20 5.37
N GLN A 234 -0.07 7.83 6.31
CA GLN A 234 0.12 9.26 6.62
C GLN A 234 0.90 9.37 7.93
N VAL A 235 2.04 10.07 7.91
CA VAL A 235 2.77 10.52 9.10
C VAL A 235 2.45 12.00 9.28
N ASN A 236 1.47 12.30 10.13
CA ASN A 236 0.90 13.65 10.22
C ASN A 236 1.66 14.50 11.26
N PRO A 237 2.35 15.59 10.84
CA PRO A 237 3.13 16.42 11.75
C PRO A 237 2.29 17.25 12.72
N ASP A 238 1.05 17.57 12.36
CA ASP A 238 0.16 18.42 13.16
C ASP A 238 -0.50 17.61 14.29
N THR A 239 -0.99 16.41 13.97
CA THR A 239 -1.66 15.55 14.95
C THR A 239 -0.69 14.62 15.69
N LYS A 240 0.52 14.42 15.15
CA LYS A 240 1.50 13.42 15.61
C LYS A 240 0.89 12.01 15.63
N GLU A 241 0.16 11.67 14.58
CA GLU A 241 -0.45 10.36 14.36
C GLU A 241 0.13 9.68 13.12
N VAL A 242 0.13 8.34 13.12
CA VAL A 242 0.34 7.53 11.92
C VAL A 242 -1.00 6.90 11.52
N ARG A 243 -1.42 7.07 10.26
CA ARG A 243 -2.69 6.52 9.76
C ARG A 243 -2.46 5.58 8.58
N PHE A 244 -3.04 4.39 8.66
CA PHE A 244 -2.96 3.36 7.64
C PHE A 244 -4.27 3.28 6.86
N TYR A 245 -4.17 3.29 5.54
CA TYR A 245 -5.29 3.11 4.63
C TYR A 245 -5.03 1.95 3.68
N ILE A 246 -6.09 1.21 3.39
CA ILE A 246 -6.10 0.16 2.37
C ILE A 246 -7.29 0.44 1.47
N ASP A 247 -7.02 0.62 0.17
CA ASP A 247 -8.00 0.96 -0.87
C ASP A 247 -8.87 2.17 -0.48
N GLY A 248 -8.21 3.21 0.02
CA GLY A 248 -8.83 4.47 0.44
C GLY A 248 -9.61 4.42 1.76
N ARG A 249 -9.65 3.27 2.44
CA ARG A 249 -10.33 3.13 3.74
C ARG A 249 -9.33 3.15 4.88
N LEU A 250 -9.52 4.06 5.83
CA LEU A 250 -8.76 4.09 7.09
C LEU A 250 -8.94 2.76 7.84
N ARG A 251 -7.83 2.17 8.27
CA ARG A 251 -7.80 0.91 9.04
C ARG A 251 -7.33 1.11 10.46
N VAL A 252 -6.24 1.86 10.61
CA VAL A 252 -5.57 2.04 11.89
C VAL A 252 -5.11 3.48 12.00
N THR A 253 -5.30 4.04 13.19
CA THR A 253 -4.60 5.26 13.63
C THR A 253 -3.77 4.89 14.86
N THR A 254 -2.47 5.17 14.82
CA THR A 254 -1.60 5.07 15.99
C THR A 254 -1.27 6.48 16.48
N GLY A 255 -1.21 6.63 17.81
CA GLY A 255 -1.01 7.94 18.44
C GLY A 255 0.46 8.31 18.59
N ARG A 256 0.69 9.50 19.18
CA ARG A 256 2.00 10.14 19.40
C ARG A 256 3.13 9.26 19.92
N ARG A 257 2.82 8.21 20.67
CA ARG A 257 3.81 7.24 21.17
C ARG A 257 4.61 6.59 20.04
N TYR A 258 3.94 6.28 18.94
CA TYR A 258 4.45 5.55 17.78
C TYR A 258 4.78 6.46 16.60
N TYR A 259 4.77 7.78 16.84
CA TYR A 259 5.16 8.75 15.85
C TYR A 259 6.67 8.65 15.57
N PRO A 260 7.12 8.66 14.31
CA PRO A 260 8.53 8.65 13.94
C PRO A 260 9.34 9.73 14.68
N ARG A 261 10.55 9.39 15.12
CA ARG A 261 11.49 10.33 15.77
C ARG A 261 12.71 10.66 14.92
N SER A 262 12.90 9.92 13.83
CA SER A 262 14.04 10.00 12.93
C SER A 262 13.60 9.64 11.51
N GLU A 263 14.47 9.91 10.55
CA GLU A 263 14.26 9.52 9.16
C GLU A 263 14.25 8.00 9.01
N VAL A 264 13.51 7.53 8.01
CA VAL A 264 13.35 6.12 7.62
C VAL A 264 13.72 5.95 6.15
N ASN A 265 13.96 4.71 5.74
CA ASN A 265 13.91 4.31 4.35
C ASN A 265 12.49 3.87 3.95
N ILE A 266 12.30 3.59 2.66
CA ILE A 266 11.17 2.84 2.12
C ILE A 266 11.71 1.48 1.69
N SER A 267 11.05 0.41 2.11
CA SER A 267 11.45 -0.96 1.84
C SER A 267 10.29 -1.82 1.34
N LEU A 268 10.63 -2.72 0.41
CA LEU A 268 9.73 -3.71 -0.17
C LEU A 268 10.39 -5.08 0.02
N ALA A 269 9.69 -6.05 0.60
CA ALA A 269 10.24 -7.39 0.75
C ALA A 269 9.20 -8.49 0.52
N ASN A 270 9.71 -9.65 0.12
CA ASN A 270 8.97 -10.89 0.07
C ASN A 270 9.83 -11.96 0.75
N TRP A 271 9.43 -12.34 1.96
CA TRP A 271 10.20 -13.22 2.82
C TRP A 271 9.34 -14.34 3.40
N VAL A 272 9.96 -15.30 4.08
CA VAL A 272 9.24 -16.42 4.72
C VAL A 272 9.73 -16.50 6.15
N THR A 273 8.83 -16.36 7.12
CA THR A 273 9.20 -16.48 8.53
C THR A 273 9.52 -17.93 8.90
N HIS A 274 10.39 -18.10 9.89
CA HIS A 274 10.80 -19.39 10.44
C HIS A 274 10.60 -19.43 11.97
N ASP A 275 10.15 -18.35 12.60
CA ASP A 275 10.30 -18.16 14.06
C ASP A 275 9.05 -18.61 14.87
N ALA A 276 7.87 -18.66 14.25
CA ALA A 276 6.62 -18.89 14.98
C ALA A 276 6.15 -20.36 14.94
N ILE A 277 6.24 -21.04 13.80
CA ILE A 277 5.76 -22.40 13.57
C ILE A 277 6.66 -23.05 12.51
N SER A 278 7.00 -24.34 12.66
CA SER A 278 7.68 -25.09 11.60
C SER A 278 6.91 -24.88 10.28
N PRO A 279 7.51 -24.23 9.27
CA PRO A 279 6.82 -24.00 8.01
C PRO A 279 6.39 -25.34 7.40
N GLY A 280 5.36 -25.35 6.55
CA GLY A 280 4.75 -26.60 6.04
C GLY A 280 5.75 -27.70 5.62
N SER A 281 5.40 -28.98 5.77
CA SER A 281 6.35 -30.09 5.52
C SER A 281 6.62 -30.40 4.04
N ALA A 282 6.29 -29.49 3.13
CA ALA A 282 6.39 -29.69 1.69
C ALA A 282 7.88 -29.80 1.26
N PRO A 283 8.32 -30.92 0.67
CA PRO A 283 9.73 -31.11 0.28
C PRO A 283 10.11 -30.39 -1.03
N GLN A 284 9.13 -30.04 -1.88
CA GLN A 284 9.37 -29.40 -3.17
C GLN A 284 9.71 -27.91 -3.02
N SER A 285 10.58 -27.38 -3.89
CA SER A 285 10.80 -25.94 -3.98
C SER A 285 9.51 -25.22 -4.39
N ARG A 286 9.19 -24.12 -3.71
CA ARG A 286 8.03 -23.27 -4.01
C ARG A 286 8.50 -21.84 -4.19
N THR A 287 7.82 -21.10 -5.06
CA THR A 287 8.13 -19.69 -5.35
C THR A 287 6.85 -18.87 -5.24
N TYR A 288 6.92 -17.77 -4.51
CA TYR A 288 5.83 -16.81 -4.32
C TYR A 288 6.24 -15.47 -4.88
N THR A 289 5.28 -14.68 -5.36
CA THR A 289 5.56 -13.38 -5.97
C THR A 289 4.75 -12.28 -5.33
N PHE A 290 5.43 -11.29 -4.76
CA PHE A 290 4.88 -9.99 -4.40
C PHE A 290 5.21 -9.01 -5.52
N MET A 291 4.26 -8.17 -5.95
CA MET A 291 4.54 -7.16 -6.98
C MET A 291 4.17 -5.77 -6.55
N VAL A 292 4.82 -4.80 -7.16
CA VAL A 292 4.59 -3.37 -6.93
C VAL A 292 4.51 -2.67 -8.28
N ASP A 293 3.44 -1.90 -8.47
CA ASP A 293 3.19 -1.09 -9.65
C ASP A 293 3.92 0.25 -9.55
N TRP A 294 3.74 0.94 -8.42
CA TRP A 294 4.43 2.20 -8.13
C TRP A 294 4.62 2.42 -6.63
N VAL A 295 5.58 3.28 -6.29
CA VAL A 295 5.79 3.86 -4.95
C VAL A 295 5.76 5.37 -5.04
N LEU A 296 5.12 6.01 -4.06
CA LEU A 296 5.08 7.45 -3.86
C LEU A 296 5.44 7.79 -2.42
N TYR A 297 6.25 8.84 -2.25
CA TYR A 297 6.31 9.61 -1.03
C TYR A 297 6.15 11.10 -1.34
N ALA A 298 5.24 11.75 -0.62
CA ALA A 298 4.97 13.17 -0.67
C ALA A 298 5.40 13.81 0.65
N LYS A 299 6.49 14.58 0.60
CA LYS A 299 7.16 15.18 1.76
C LYS A 299 6.35 16.33 2.34
N ASP A 300 6.24 16.35 3.66
CA ASP A 300 5.62 17.41 4.47
C ASP A 300 4.15 17.71 4.11
N VAL A 301 3.45 16.72 3.53
CA VAL A 301 2.03 16.83 3.17
C VAL A 301 1.27 15.55 3.49
N VAL A 302 0.05 15.72 4.01
CA VAL A 302 -0.88 14.65 4.32
C VAL A 302 -1.93 14.60 3.23
N LEU A 303 -1.67 13.83 2.17
CA LEU A 303 -2.59 13.62 1.07
C LEU A 303 -3.64 12.60 1.50
N ASP A 304 -4.91 12.89 1.24
CA ASP A 304 -5.94 11.86 1.30
C ASP A 304 -5.78 10.84 0.14
N PRO A 305 -6.44 9.67 0.22
CA PRO A 305 -6.30 8.65 -0.82
C PRO A 305 -6.72 9.09 -2.23
N GLY A 306 -7.67 10.03 -2.35
CA GLY A 306 -8.10 10.61 -3.61
C GLY A 306 -7.06 11.59 -4.18
N GLU A 307 -6.53 12.49 -3.35
CA GLU A 307 -5.46 13.41 -3.74
C GLU A 307 -4.20 12.66 -4.20
N MET A 308 -3.80 11.62 -3.47
CA MET A 308 -2.70 10.74 -3.87
C MET A 308 -2.97 10.07 -5.22
N ALA A 309 -4.19 9.57 -5.45
CA ALA A 309 -4.53 8.93 -6.71
C ALA A 309 -4.48 9.91 -7.89
N VAL A 310 -4.94 11.15 -7.69
CA VAL A 310 -4.82 12.22 -8.69
C VAL A 310 -3.36 12.54 -8.98
N LEU A 311 -2.50 12.64 -7.96
CA LEU A 311 -1.08 12.93 -8.13
C LEU A 311 -0.36 11.85 -8.95
N VAL A 312 -0.58 10.57 -8.64
CA VAL A 312 0.00 9.44 -9.40
C VAL A 312 -0.52 9.42 -10.85
N ALA A 313 -1.82 9.63 -11.05
CA ALA A 313 -2.40 9.70 -12.39
C ALA A 313 -1.77 10.85 -13.21
N GLY A 314 -1.59 12.02 -12.59
CA GLY A 314 -0.92 13.16 -13.21
C GLY A 314 0.51 12.87 -13.64
N TYR A 315 1.31 12.16 -12.83
CA TYR A 315 2.66 11.74 -13.25
C TYR A 315 2.63 10.83 -14.47
N ARG A 316 1.73 9.85 -14.50
CA ARG A 316 1.58 8.93 -15.62
C ARG A 316 1.11 9.64 -16.89
N GLU A 317 0.12 10.52 -16.79
CA GLU A 317 -0.37 11.34 -17.92
C GLU A 317 0.72 12.24 -18.49
N ALA A 318 1.61 12.77 -17.64
CA ALA A 318 2.76 13.55 -18.05
C ALA A 318 3.96 12.72 -18.55
N GLY A 319 3.88 11.39 -18.52
CA GLY A 319 4.98 10.49 -18.90
C GLY A 319 6.17 10.53 -17.93
N ILE A 320 5.94 10.96 -16.69
CA ILE A 320 6.95 10.99 -15.63
C ILE A 320 7.00 9.61 -14.99
N SER A 321 7.99 8.80 -15.37
CA SER A 321 8.14 7.44 -14.84
C SER A 321 8.86 7.38 -13.48
N ARG A 322 9.58 8.45 -13.13
CA ARG A 322 10.31 8.58 -11.87
C ARG A 322 10.68 10.03 -11.58
N GLN A 323 10.62 10.38 -10.31
CA GLN A 323 10.94 11.71 -9.80
C GLN A 323 11.48 11.61 -8.38
N ASP A 324 12.56 12.33 -8.09
CA ASP A 324 13.12 12.43 -6.75
C ASP A 324 13.60 13.86 -6.52
N THR A 325 12.83 14.61 -5.71
CA THR A 325 13.09 16.01 -5.34
C THR A 325 13.23 16.20 -3.83
N ILE A 326 13.42 15.13 -3.06
CA ILE A 326 13.41 15.14 -1.58
C ILE A 326 14.48 16.06 -0.99
N ASP A 327 15.65 16.12 -1.63
CA ASP A 327 16.82 16.88 -1.18
C ASP A 327 16.94 18.25 -1.89
N GLY A 328 15.87 18.71 -2.56
CA GLY A 328 15.84 20.01 -3.25
C GLY A 328 16.66 20.08 -4.55
N GLN A 329 17.30 18.98 -4.97
CA GLN A 329 17.88 18.82 -6.30
C GLN A 329 17.10 17.72 -7.04
N PRO A 330 16.47 18.00 -8.20
CA PRO A 330 15.86 16.94 -8.99
C PRO A 330 16.96 15.98 -9.44
N LYS A 331 16.88 14.71 -9.04
CA LYS A 331 17.60 13.67 -9.78
C LYS A 331 16.99 13.61 -11.19
N PRO A 332 17.75 13.31 -12.25
CA PRO A 332 17.26 13.42 -13.62
C PRO A 332 15.97 12.61 -13.79
N ALA A 333 14.84 13.31 -13.97
CA ALA A 333 13.61 12.68 -14.40
C ALA A 333 13.84 12.15 -15.82
N THR A 334 13.83 10.83 -16.00
CA THR A 334 13.90 10.24 -17.33
C THR A 334 12.49 9.97 -17.86
N GLY A 335 12.23 10.53 -19.04
CA GLY A 335 10.93 10.58 -19.72
C GLY A 335 10.86 11.71 -20.75
N LEU A 336 11.61 12.79 -20.53
CA LEU A 336 11.77 13.85 -21.53
C LEU A 336 12.90 13.50 -22.50
N GLY A 337 12.55 12.88 -23.62
CA GLY A 337 13.35 13.03 -24.84
C GLY A 337 13.61 14.52 -25.08
N ALA A 338 14.85 14.86 -25.42
CA ALA A 338 15.33 16.22 -25.56
C ALA A 338 14.55 17.04 -26.60
N THR A 339 13.43 17.64 -26.19
CA THR A 339 12.80 18.83 -26.77
C THR A 339 11.77 19.36 -25.76
N ALA A 340 12.22 19.99 -24.69
CA ALA A 340 11.36 20.87 -23.90
C ALA A 340 12.16 22.10 -23.51
N THR A 341 11.91 23.17 -24.26
CA THR A 341 12.25 24.55 -23.89
C THR A 341 11.76 24.81 -22.47
N ALA A 342 12.56 25.52 -21.68
CA ALA A 342 12.22 25.91 -20.32
C ALA A 342 10.77 26.42 -20.18
N ALA A 343 9.98 25.72 -19.38
CA ALA A 343 8.72 26.18 -18.81
C ALA A 343 8.70 25.64 -17.37
N ASN A 344 9.22 26.39 -16.40
CA ASN A 344 8.44 27.31 -15.57
C ASN A 344 6.93 27.06 -15.59
N GLN A 345 6.42 26.69 -14.40
CA GLN A 345 5.02 26.60 -14.00
C GLN A 345 4.21 25.52 -14.71
N ILE A 346 3.97 24.42 -13.98
CA ILE A 346 2.78 23.60 -14.17
C ILE A 346 1.59 24.50 -13.79
N ASN A 347 0.97 25.13 -14.79
CA ASN A 347 -0.36 25.68 -14.63
C ASN A 347 -1.35 24.54 -14.92
N LEU A 348 -1.89 23.93 -13.87
CA LEU A 348 -3.13 23.18 -13.99
C LEU A 348 -4.26 24.21 -14.01
N SER A 349 -4.79 24.49 -15.21
CA SER A 349 -5.94 25.39 -15.37
C SER A 349 -7.23 24.68 -14.98
N TRP A 350 -8.00 25.33 -14.11
CA TRP A 350 -9.38 25.02 -13.73
C TRP A 350 -10.36 25.14 -14.90
#